data_AF-A0A7V1WBD2-F1
#
_entry.id   AF-A0A7V1WBD2-F1
#
_cell.length_a   1.000
_cell.length_b   1.000
_cell.length_c   1.000
_cell.angle_alpha   90.00
_cell.angle_beta   90.00
_cell.angle_gamma   90.00
#
_symmetry.space_group_name_H-M   'P 1'
#
loop_
_entity.id
_entity.type
_entity.pdbx_description
1 polymer ?
#
loop_
_entity_poly.entity_id
_entity_poly.type
_entity_poly.pdbx_seq_one_letter_code
_entity_poly.pdbx_strand_id
1 'polypeptide(L)'
;MASYSGAAAAAAHDGHKHVHEHPVTSVGTYFLVYLFLLAGLAITYAVAFLDLGYGPINNAVAMTIAVAKAMAVILYFMGVRFNTRVTWLWVGAGFLWLLILIATVGDYMTRHWVRAVGWQ
;
A
#
# COMPACT_ATOMS: atom_id res chain seq x y z
N MET A 1 32.04 -17.54 -60.65
CA MET A 1 30.83 -16.83 -60.20
C MET A 1 30.39 -17.48 -58.91
N ALA A 2 31.05 -17.12 -57.80
CA ALA A 2 30.54 -16.15 -56.82
C ALA A 2 29.30 -16.74 -56.12
N SER A 3 29.47 -17.45 -55.00
CA SER A 3 29.65 -16.89 -53.65
C SER A 3 28.55 -15.90 -53.25
N TYR A 4 27.29 -16.33 -53.24
CA TYR A 4 26.17 -15.53 -52.69
C TYR A 4 25.34 -16.24 -51.63
N SER A 5 25.78 -17.39 -51.07
CA SER A 5 25.01 -18.12 -50.05
C SER A 5 25.37 -17.72 -48.60
N GLY A 6 26.59 -17.20 -48.37
CA GLY A 6 27.07 -16.85 -47.03
C GLY A 6 26.89 -15.38 -46.60
N ALA A 7 26.76 -14.45 -47.55
CA ALA A 7 26.71 -13.01 -47.25
C ALA A 7 25.30 -12.55 -46.80
N ALA A 8 24.23 -13.23 -47.23
CA ALA A 8 22.86 -12.89 -46.85
C ALA A 8 22.52 -13.35 -45.40
N ALA A 9 23.15 -14.43 -44.92
CA ALA A 9 22.94 -14.94 -43.56
C ALA A 9 23.69 -14.13 -42.49
N ALA A 10 24.81 -13.50 -42.86
CA ALA A 10 25.65 -12.73 -41.93
C ALA A 10 25.13 -11.29 -41.68
N ALA A 11 24.27 -10.77 -42.56
CA ALA A 11 23.76 -9.40 -42.46
C ALA A 11 22.38 -9.28 -41.75
N ALA A 12 21.77 -10.40 -41.35
CA ALA A 12 20.39 -10.43 -40.85
C ALA A 12 20.26 -10.66 -39.35
N HIS A 13 21.35 -10.83 -38.60
CA HIS A 13 21.29 -10.79 -37.14
C HIS A 13 21.59 -9.37 -36.66
N ASP A 14 20.71 -8.46 -37.08
CA ASP A 14 20.65 -7.11 -36.57
C ASP A 14 20.40 -7.23 -35.07
N GLY A 15 21.42 -6.87 -34.30
CA GLY A 15 21.41 -6.97 -32.84
C GLY A 15 20.43 -5.94 -32.32
N HIS A 16 19.14 -6.28 -32.33
CA HIS A 16 18.09 -5.57 -31.62
C HIS A 16 18.47 -5.57 -30.13
N LYS A 17 19.18 -4.52 -29.74
CA LYS A 17 19.42 -4.18 -28.35
C LYS A 17 18.06 -3.77 -27.82
N HIS A 18 17.32 -4.72 -27.25
CA HIS A 18 16.14 -4.44 -26.46
C HIS A 18 16.62 -3.61 -25.26
N VAL A 19 16.67 -2.28 -25.45
CA VAL A 19 16.83 -1.33 -24.36
C VAL A 19 15.55 -1.46 -23.55
N HIS A 20 15.58 -2.29 -22.52
CA HIS A 20 14.56 -2.30 -21.49
C HIS A 20 14.65 -0.95 -20.78
N GLU A 21 13.94 0.06 -21.28
CA GLU A 21 13.66 1.29 -20.55
C GLU A 21 12.85 0.89 -19.32
N HIS A 22 13.56 0.59 -18.24
CA HIS A 22 12.95 0.40 -16.93
C HIS A 22 12.31 1.73 -16.54
N PRO A 23 10.98 1.78 -16.32
CA PRO A 23 10.30 3.00 -15.90
C PRO A 23 10.78 3.34 -14.49
N VAL A 24 11.88 4.10 -14.40
CA VAL A 24 12.41 4.63 -13.16
C VAL A 24 11.47 5.72 -12.70
N THR A 25 10.57 5.39 -11.78
CA THR A 25 9.76 6.36 -11.07
C THR A 25 10.68 7.39 -10.40
N SER A 26 10.32 8.67 -10.53
CA SER A 26 11.12 9.80 -10.04
C SER A 26 11.47 9.64 -8.55
N VAL A 27 12.77 9.54 -8.26
CA VAL A 27 13.32 9.47 -6.89
C VAL A 27 12.86 10.67 -6.04
N GLY A 28 12.63 11.82 -6.67
CA GLY A 28 12.14 13.02 -6.00
C GLY A 28 10.78 12.86 -5.35
N THR A 29 9.86 12.11 -5.97
CA THR A 29 8.52 11.86 -5.40
C THR A 29 8.63 11.06 -4.09
N TYR A 30 9.49 10.04 -4.07
CA TYR A 30 9.71 9.24 -2.86
C TYR A 30 10.33 10.05 -1.73
N PHE A 31 11.26 10.96 -2.05
CA PHE A 31 11.88 11.83 -1.05
C PHE A 31 10.87 12.82 -0.44
N LEU A 32 9.99 13.39 -1.27
CA LEU A 32 8.95 14.30 -0.79
C LEU A 32 7.93 13.59 0.12
N VAL A 33 7.51 12.36 -0.24
CA VAL A 33 6.64 11.54 0.60
C VAL A 33 7.35 11.11 1.88
N TYR A 34 8.64 10.80 1.82
CA TYR A 34 9.44 10.49 3.01
C TYR A 34 9.43 11.66 4.01
N LEU A 35 9.64 12.90 3.55
CA LEU A 35 9.55 14.08 4.40
C LEU A 35 8.15 14.29 4.97
N PHE A 36 7.10 14.06 4.17
CA PHE A 36 5.71 14.10 4.66
C PHE A 36 5.48 13.09 5.79
N LEU A 37 6.04 11.89 5.68
CA LEU A 37 5.90 10.84 6.72
C LEU A 37 6.71 11.17 7.97
N LEU A 38 7.87 11.80 7.85
CA LEU A 38 8.63 12.32 8.99
C LEU A 38 7.88 13.44 9.71
N ALA A 39 7.27 14.36 8.95
CA ALA A 39 6.42 15.39 9.53
C ALA A 39 5.22 14.77 10.26
N GLY A 40 4.54 13.79 9.65
CA GLY A 40 3.46 13.06 10.28
C GLY A 40 3.88 12.34 11.57
N LEU A 41 5.09 11.78 11.62
CA LEU A 41 5.65 11.18 12.84
C LEU A 41 5.86 12.23 13.93
N ALA A 42 6.50 13.35 13.61
CA ALA A 42 6.76 14.43 14.55
C ALA A 42 5.46 15.01 15.11
N ILE A 43 4.45 15.19 14.26
CA ILE A 43 3.12 15.68 14.66
C ILE A 43 2.46 14.70 15.63
N THR A 44 2.39 13.40 15.30
CA THR A 44 1.75 12.43 16.21
C THR A 44 2.49 12.34 17.54
N TYR A 45 3.82 12.42 17.53
CA TYR A 45 4.62 12.47 18.75
C TYR A 45 4.29 13.72 19.58
N ALA A 46 4.24 14.90 18.96
CA ALA A 46 3.88 16.13 19.66
C ALA A 46 2.44 16.11 20.22
N VAL A 47 1.48 15.61 19.43
CA VAL A 47 0.07 15.46 19.85
C VAL A 47 -0.05 14.52 21.06
N ALA A 48 0.82 13.52 21.20
CA ALA A 48 0.81 12.64 22.37
C ALA A 48 1.08 13.35 23.71
N PHE A 49 1.71 14.54 23.69
CA PHE A 49 1.94 15.36 24.89
C PHE A 49 0.87 16.43 25.12
N LEU A 50 -0.03 16.63 24.15
CA LEU A 50 -1.12 17.58 24.28
C LEU A 50 -2.34 16.84 24.86
N ASP A 51 -2.88 17.36 25.94
CA ASP A 51 -4.13 16.86 26.50
C ASP A 51 -5.28 17.70 25.91
N LEU A 52 -5.92 17.24 24.83
CA LEU A 52 -6.95 18.02 24.11
C LEU A 52 -8.31 18.05 24.84
N GLY A 53 -8.32 17.95 26.16
CA GLY A 53 -9.46 18.29 27.03
C GLY A 53 -10.58 17.24 27.12
N TYR A 54 -10.59 16.20 26.27
CA TYR A 54 -11.48 15.05 26.38
C TYR A 54 -10.78 13.78 25.86
N GLY A 55 -10.68 12.74 26.68
CA GLY A 55 -9.95 11.49 26.37
C GLY A 55 -10.23 10.87 24.98
N PRO A 56 -11.48 10.84 24.46
CA PRO A 56 -11.77 10.31 23.13
C PRO A 56 -11.20 11.14 21.97
N ILE A 57 -11.03 12.44 22.16
CA ILE A 57 -10.59 13.36 21.09
C ILE A 57 -9.12 13.12 20.73
N ASN A 58 -8.25 12.87 21.72
CA ASN A 58 -6.86 12.52 21.47
C ASN A 58 -6.73 11.29 20.57
N ASN A 59 -7.52 10.24 20.85
CA ASN A 59 -7.51 9.01 20.07
C ASN A 59 -8.04 9.23 18.65
N ALA A 60 -9.11 10.00 18.48
CA ALA A 60 -9.64 10.32 17.16
C ALA A 60 -8.60 11.06 16.31
N VAL A 61 -7.94 12.09 16.87
CA VAL A 61 -6.88 12.84 16.19
C VAL A 61 -5.70 11.94 15.81
N ALA A 62 -5.22 11.11 16.76
CA ALA A 62 -4.13 10.18 16.51
C ALA A 62 -4.47 9.18 15.39
N MET A 63 -5.70 8.65 15.37
CA MET A 63 -6.19 7.75 14.32
C MET A 63 -6.28 8.43 12.96
N THR A 64 -6.77 9.67 12.89
CA THR A 64 -6.82 10.42 11.63
C THR A 64 -5.42 10.62 11.04
N ILE A 65 -4.44 11.00 11.86
CA ILE A 65 -3.05 11.19 11.40
C ILE A 65 -2.45 9.85 10.96
N ALA A 66 -2.71 8.78 11.71
CA ALA A 66 -2.26 7.43 11.37
C ALA A 66 -2.81 6.95 10.01
N VAL A 67 -4.11 7.18 9.74
CA VAL A 67 -4.72 6.82 8.45
C VAL A 67 -4.13 7.65 7.32
N ALA A 68 -3.96 8.95 7.48
CA ALA A 68 -3.34 9.80 6.47
C ALA A 68 -1.91 9.32 6.12
N LYS A 69 -1.12 8.96 7.14
CA LYS A 69 0.21 8.37 6.96
C LYS A 69 0.16 7.04 6.20
N ALA A 70 -0.75 6.15 6.57
CA ALA A 70 -0.93 4.85 5.92
C ALA A 70 -1.32 5.01 4.44
N MET A 71 -2.20 5.96 4.11
CA MET A 71 -2.58 6.23 2.72
C MET A 71 -1.39 6.69 1.88
N ALA A 72 -0.53 7.57 2.40
CA ALA A 72 0.68 8.00 1.69
C ALA A 72 1.64 6.82 1.43
N VAL A 73 1.82 5.93 2.41
CA VAL A 73 2.64 4.71 2.25
C VAL A 73 2.07 3.80 1.16
N ILE A 74 0.76 3.52 1.19
CA ILE A 74 0.11 2.62 0.21
C ILE A 74 0.21 3.19 -1.20
N LEU A 75 -0.10 4.47 -1.38
CA LEU A 75 -0.14 5.08 -2.71
C LEU A 75 1.24 5.18 -3.35
N TYR A 76 2.26 5.58 -2.58
CA TYR A 76 3.59 5.89 -3.12
C TYR A 76 4.60 4.78 -2.88
N PHE A 77 4.83 4.34 -1.64
CA PHE A 77 5.86 3.34 -1.33
C PHE A 77 5.49 1.92 -1.72
N MET A 78 4.22 1.54 -1.58
CA MET A 78 3.74 0.26 -2.13
C MET A 78 3.49 0.32 -3.64
N GLY A 79 3.72 1.47 -4.27
CA GLY A 79 3.61 1.65 -5.72
C GLY A 79 2.19 1.50 -6.26
N VAL A 80 1.16 1.49 -5.41
CA VAL A 80 -0.23 1.23 -5.82
C VAL A 80 -0.72 2.25 -6.84
N ARG A 81 -0.34 3.53 -6.69
CA ARG A 81 -0.72 4.59 -7.63
C ARG A 81 -0.09 4.40 -9.02
N PHE A 82 1.09 3.79 -9.11
CA PHE A 82 1.86 3.67 -10.35
C PHE A 82 1.71 2.29 -11.02
N ASN A 83 1.13 1.32 -10.32
CA ASN A 83 0.96 -0.05 -10.80
C ASN A 83 -0.41 -0.25 -11.49
N THR A 84 -0.61 -1.45 -12.04
CA THR A 84 -1.81 -1.85 -12.77
C THR A 84 -3.06 -1.88 -11.87
N ARG A 85 -4.24 -1.91 -12.50
CA ARG A 85 -5.54 -2.02 -11.79
C ARG A 85 -5.67 -3.31 -10.98
N VAL A 86 -4.93 -4.36 -11.34
CA VAL A 86 -4.92 -5.62 -10.60
C VAL A 86 -4.35 -5.41 -9.19
N THR A 87 -3.35 -4.54 -9.03
CA THR A 87 -2.79 -4.19 -7.72
C THR A 87 -3.82 -3.55 -6.80
N TRP A 88 -4.73 -2.73 -7.34
CA TRP A 88 -5.82 -2.14 -6.57
C TRP A 88 -6.82 -3.17 -6.05
N LEU A 89 -7.09 -4.23 -6.82
CA LEU A 89 -7.93 -5.34 -6.37
C LEU A 89 -7.29 -6.08 -5.19
N TRP A 90 -5.97 -6.31 -5.24
CA TRP A 90 -5.24 -6.93 -4.13
C TRP A 90 -5.23 -6.08 -2.86
N VAL A 91 -5.06 -4.77 -2.99
CA VAL A 91 -5.18 -3.85 -1.85
C VAL A 91 -6.58 -3.93 -1.24
N GLY A 92 -7.63 -3.87 -2.08
CA GLY A 92 -9.01 -4.01 -1.62
C GLY A 92 -9.30 -5.36 -0.96
N ALA A 93 -8.78 -6.46 -1.53
CA ALA A 93 -8.91 -7.80 -0.96
C ALA A 93 -8.21 -7.93 0.40
N GLY A 94 -7.04 -7.29 0.58
CA GLY A 94 -6.35 -7.23 1.86
C GLY A 94 -7.15 -6.50 2.94
N PHE A 95 -7.75 -5.36 2.60
CA PHE A 95 -8.64 -4.64 3.53
C PHE A 95 -9.92 -5.42 3.83
N LEU A 96 -10.54 -6.03 2.82
CA LEU A 96 -11.72 -6.90 3.02
C LEU A 96 -11.37 -8.05 3.98
N TRP A 97 -10.25 -8.71 3.76
CA TRP A 97 -9.77 -9.79 4.62
C TRP A 97 -9.50 -9.31 6.06
N LEU A 98 -8.89 -8.13 6.24
CA LEU A 98 -8.69 -7.52 7.56
C LEU A 98 -10.03 -7.23 8.25
N LEU A 99 -11.03 -6.71 7.52
CA LEU A 99 -12.36 -6.45 8.07
C LEU A 99 -13.04 -7.73 8.56
N ILE A 100 -12.84 -8.85 7.85
CA ILE A 100 -13.34 -10.16 8.30
C ILE A 100 -12.69 -10.54 9.65
N LEU A 101 -11.37 -10.34 9.82
CA LEU A 101 -10.70 -10.62 11.10
C LEU A 101 -11.19 -9.72 12.25
N ILE A 102 -11.48 -8.45 11.96
CA ILE A 102 -12.07 -7.56 12.97
C ILE A 102 -13.49 -8.04 13.34
N ALA A 103 -14.27 -8.48 12.35
CA ALA A 103 -15.61 -9.02 12.59
C ALA A 103 -15.59 -10.30 13.44
N THR A 104 -14.60 -11.17 13.29
CA THR A 104 -14.48 -12.37 14.15
C THR A 104 -14.17 -12.02 15.60
N VAL A 105 -13.38 -10.98 15.87
CA VAL A 105 -13.20 -10.47 17.25
C VAL A 105 -14.55 -9.98 17.81
N GLY A 106 -15.34 -9.30 17.00
CA GLY A 106 -16.71 -8.91 17.36
C GLY A 106 -17.59 -10.11 17.75
N ASP A 107 -17.55 -11.19 16.97
CA ASP A 107 -18.26 -12.43 17.28
C ASP A 107 -17.85 -12.99 18.65
N TYR A 108 -16.55 -13.10 18.93
CA TYR A 108 -16.05 -13.53 20.24
C TYR A 108 -16.56 -12.65 21.39
N MET A 109 -16.59 -11.33 21.18
CA MET A 109 -17.09 -10.38 22.18
C MET A 109 -18.61 -10.48 22.39
N THR A 110 -19.40 -10.92 21.43
CA THR A 110 -20.88 -11.01 21.58
C THR A 110 -21.40 -12.39 21.94
N ARG A 111 -20.57 -13.45 21.87
CA ARG A 111 -20.99 -14.84 22.16
C ARG A 111 -21.64 -15.03 23.53
N HIS A 112 -21.22 -14.29 24.54
CA HIS A 112 -21.77 -14.40 25.90
C HIS A 112 -23.11 -13.66 26.06
N TRP A 113 -23.57 -12.91 25.06
CA TRP A 113 -24.85 -12.18 25.11
C TRP A 113 -26.05 -13.06 24.75
N VAL A 114 -25.81 -14.19 24.10
CA VAL A 114 -26.87 -15.18 23.85
C VAL A 114 -27.14 -15.94 25.14
N ARG A 115 -28.26 -15.60 25.81
CA ARG A 115 -28.83 -16.45 26.85
C ARG A 115 -29.09 -17.82 26.23
N ALA A 116 -28.46 -18.87 26.73
CA ALA A 116 -28.80 -20.24 26.36
C ALA A 116 -30.27 -20.48 26.74
N VAL A 117 -31.18 -20.35 25.77
CA VAL A 117 -32.53 -20.87 25.92
C VAL A 117 -32.36 -22.38 25.82
N GLY A 118 -32.34 -23.03 26.98
CA GLY A 118 -32.33 -24.48 27.06
C GLY A 118 -33.63 -25.01 26.50
N TRP A 119 -33.57 -26.10 25.74
CA TRP A 119 -34.74 -26.89 25.38
C TRP A 119 -35.18 -27.76 26.58
N GLN A 120 -35.37 -27.13 27.74
CA GLN A 120 -36.08 -27.70 28.89
C GLN A 120 -37.47 -27.08 28.97
#